data_AF-A0A069IK74-F1
#
_entry.id   AF-A0A069IK74-F1
#
_cell.length_a   1.000
_cell.length_b   1.000
_cell.length_c   1.000
_cell.angle_alpha   90.00
_cell.angle_beta   90.00
_cell.angle_gamma   90.00
#
_symmetry.space_group_name_H-M   'P 1'
#
loop_
_entity.id
_entity.type
_entity.pdbx_description
1 polymer ?
#
loop_
_entity_poly.entity_id
_entity_poly.type
_entity_poly.pdbx_seq_one_letter_code
_entity_poly.pdbx_strand_id
1 'polypeptide(L)'
;MQPNNGVLRFPALEATALAVTFLTVHALVLLFIFPGFYEPFWPHHSDYYIAQALAYSEGGIRQILSEPRPLALLLFAQFGKLGVQGAVAASFAVVVANFVGIAMMLRRAFGLALSPAFFFAAAGFAYLLTSHPYQYEYSTWDLFSQLSFLFLLFGVYLGLQRYAYWQVFPLALVGFLIKETYVASASILAFAWLLHHLRSSGRRAAAPLIIILLAFIVAFALNRLNGSLFTGGADFAGSPYQIVLQPQSILAQWTQYAVEGISLASAAVIVMTIAIIALVFGPTSPITRTALAMSVAGAVAWLPNSVLPNHHHSAYSWAGAYLLFASVLLLPAAFQRGGIGTKILLAALTVAALCSPRSFTAAYAKERWIVENQQRQQRLVKALRGLIEQIPQGQSSVIVSGLNGPFSPFDHWQSILSMSPPASFHFNVMRYPPNGAKSEVAMSAIGRIDAIPGIVSWITPDQLNATNATNVWLFRSDGSLIQMAGQQTYIRDWPDFGIIKLDILRYPDLLDLVSTYKPSSLSNDERGYLFLRCGTIFLSYNAAPQAEFCLRESAKLLPRNPYSHYFLGNALEQQGKTKEARLAYSEAVKMESTSPNPAFSQALQRLSRE
;
A
#
# COMPACT_ATOMS: atom_id res chain seq x y z
N MET A 1 -5.90 -14.77 -42.43
CA MET A 1 -5.48 -13.37 -42.60
C MET A 1 -3.97 -13.34 -42.64
N GLN A 2 -3.37 -12.91 -43.76
CA GLN A 2 -1.93 -12.66 -43.86
C GLN A 2 -1.58 -11.48 -42.93
N PRO A 3 -0.46 -11.52 -42.19
CA PRO A 3 -0.02 -10.38 -41.41
C PRO A 3 0.47 -9.29 -42.38
N ASN A 4 -0.21 -8.15 -42.32
CA ASN A 4 0.20 -6.95 -43.02
C ASN A 4 1.60 -6.54 -42.51
N ASN A 5 2.55 -6.30 -43.42
CA ASN A 5 3.95 -5.94 -43.17
C ASN A 5 4.15 -4.53 -42.55
N GLY A 6 3.22 -4.11 -41.69
CA GLY A 6 3.21 -2.82 -41.00
C GLY A 6 3.45 -2.91 -39.49
N VAL A 7 4.07 -3.99 -39.01
CA VAL A 7 4.63 -3.99 -37.64
C VAL A 7 5.80 -3.02 -37.66
N LEU A 8 5.64 -1.87 -37.02
CA LEU A 8 6.69 -0.84 -36.90
C LEU A 8 8.07 -1.45 -36.67
N ARG A 9 9.04 -0.98 -37.47
CA ARG A 9 10.46 -1.33 -37.42
C ARG A 9 11.16 -0.98 -36.09
N PHE A 10 10.45 -0.44 -35.10
CA PHE A 10 11.03 0.06 -33.85
C PHE A 10 10.14 -0.23 -32.61
N PRO A 11 10.15 -1.48 -32.09
CA PRO A 11 9.43 -1.86 -30.86
C PRO A 11 9.76 -0.99 -29.65
N ALA A 12 10.99 -0.48 -29.57
CA ALA A 12 11.44 0.42 -28.52
C ALA A 12 10.70 1.76 -28.56
N LEU A 13 10.54 2.38 -29.73
CA LEU A 13 9.83 3.66 -29.86
C LEU A 13 8.35 3.53 -29.46
N GLU A 14 7.71 2.42 -29.83
CA GLU A 14 6.34 2.12 -29.40
C GLU A 14 6.23 2.01 -27.87
N ALA A 15 7.12 1.25 -27.25
CA ALA A 15 7.16 1.08 -25.80
C ALA A 15 7.39 2.42 -25.09
N THR A 16 8.33 3.23 -25.57
CA THR A 16 8.60 4.57 -25.04
C THR A 16 7.39 5.48 -25.16
N ALA A 17 6.70 5.51 -26.30
CA ALA A 17 5.52 6.35 -26.49
C ALA A 17 4.37 5.94 -25.54
N LEU A 18 4.17 4.64 -25.32
CA LEU A 18 3.18 4.14 -24.36
C LEU A 18 3.57 4.45 -22.91
N ALA A 19 4.85 4.31 -22.56
CA ALA A 19 5.34 4.69 -21.23
C ALA A 19 5.13 6.19 -20.96
N VAL A 20 5.48 7.05 -21.93
CA VAL A 20 5.24 8.51 -21.84
C VAL A 20 3.74 8.79 -21.71
N THR A 21 2.88 8.08 -22.44
CA THR A 21 1.42 8.21 -22.32
C THR A 21 0.95 7.91 -20.90
N PHE A 22 1.39 6.78 -20.33
CA PHE A 22 1.02 6.41 -18.96
C PHE A 22 1.52 7.43 -17.94
N LEU A 23 2.80 7.80 -18.01
CA LEU A 23 3.41 8.76 -17.08
C LEU A 23 2.74 10.14 -17.15
N THR A 24 2.39 10.60 -18.35
CA THR A 24 1.67 11.86 -18.54
C THR A 24 0.29 11.81 -17.92
N VAL A 25 -0.48 10.74 -18.20
CA VAL A 25 -1.82 10.57 -17.62
C VAL A 25 -1.73 10.46 -16.09
N HIS A 26 -0.80 9.67 -15.57
CA HIS A 26 -0.58 9.55 -14.13
C HIS A 26 -0.26 10.91 -13.49
N ALA A 27 0.62 11.71 -14.09
CA ALA A 27 0.94 13.05 -13.61
C ALA A 27 -0.28 13.99 -13.62
N LEU A 28 -1.11 13.95 -14.67
CA LEU A 28 -2.33 14.74 -14.75
C LEU A 28 -3.36 14.31 -13.70
N VAL A 29 -3.51 13.01 -13.48
CA VAL A 29 -4.38 12.46 -12.43
C VAL A 29 -3.94 12.96 -11.06
N LEU A 30 -2.63 12.92 -10.77
CA LEU A 30 -2.08 13.48 -9.54
C LEU A 30 -2.39 14.98 -9.39
N LEU A 31 -2.20 15.77 -10.43
CA LEU A 31 -2.42 17.22 -10.38
C LEU A 31 -3.89 17.60 -10.17
N PHE A 32 -4.83 16.90 -10.82
CA PHE A 32 -6.22 17.36 -10.91
C PHE A 32 -7.23 16.51 -10.12
N ILE A 33 -6.93 15.24 -9.86
CA ILE A 33 -7.83 14.33 -9.11
C ILE A 33 -7.33 14.14 -7.68
N PHE A 34 -6.01 14.19 -7.48
CA PHE A 34 -5.37 14.08 -6.16
C PHE A 34 -4.57 15.35 -5.79
N PRO A 35 -5.16 16.56 -5.84
CA PRO A 35 -4.39 17.79 -5.62
C PRO A 35 -3.73 17.83 -4.24
N GLY A 36 -2.43 18.11 -4.20
CA GLY A 36 -1.61 18.15 -2.98
C GLY A 36 -1.16 16.79 -2.46
N PHE A 37 -1.54 15.70 -3.13
CA PHE A 37 -1.07 14.35 -2.84
C PHE A 37 0.18 14.08 -3.68
N TYR A 38 1.16 13.45 -3.03
CA TYR A 38 2.14 12.57 -3.65
C TYR A 38 3.47 13.19 -4.12
N GLU A 39 4.52 12.90 -3.36
CA GLU A 39 5.89 12.85 -3.89
C GLU A 39 6.27 11.38 -4.17
N PRO A 40 6.16 10.89 -5.42
CA PRO A 40 5.97 9.47 -5.76
C PRO A 40 6.95 8.46 -5.18
N PHE A 41 8.14 8.92 -4.84
CA PHE A 41 9.26 8.07 -4.47
C PHE A 41 9.55 8.08 -2.97
N TRP A 42 8.67 8.64 -2.13
CA TRP A 42 8.78 8.54 -0.68
C TRP A 42 7.91 7.43 -0.09
N PRO A 43 8.43 6.72 0.93
CA PRO A 43 7.70 5.65 1.58
C PRO A 43 6.53 6.20 2.38
N HIS A 44 5.43 5.47 2.42
CA HIS A 44 4.25 5.77 3.25
C HIS A 44 3.79 4.57 4.07
N HIS A 45 4.57 3.50 4.10
CA HIS A 45 4.31 2.28 4.87
C HIS A 45 5.67 1.66 5.28
N SER A 46 5.70 0.79 6.28
CA SER A 46 6.95 0.09 6.70
C SER A 46 7.55 -0.76 5.58
N ASP A 47 6.70 -1.39 4.77
CA ASP A 47 7.11 -2.37 3.74
C ASP A 47 8.04 -1.80 2.67
N TYR A 48 8.08 -0.49 2.50
CA TYR A 48 9.03 0.17 1.61
C TYR A 48 10.49 0.03 2.06
N TYR A 49 10.73 -0.22 3.35
CA TYR A 49 12.06 -0.45 3.89
C TYR A 49 12.50 -1.91 3.76
N ILE A 50 11.58 -2.85 3.50
CA ILE A 50 11.88 -4.28 3.37
C ILE A 50 12.87 -4.54 2.23
N ALA A 51 12.68 -3.92 1.06
CA ALA A 51 13.57 -4.08 -0.09
C ALA A 51 15.03 -3.83 0.30
N GLN A 52 15.24 -2.74 1.05
CA GLN A 52 16.54 -2.31 1.50
C GLN A 52 17.07 -3.19 2.64
N ALA A 53 16.23 -3.54 3.61
CA ALA A 53 16.64 -4.47 4.67
C ALA A 53 17.08 -5.84 4.10
N LEU A 54 16.42 -6.33 3.06
CA LEU A 54 16.84 -7.51 2.30
C LEU A 54 18.19 -7.31 1.59
N ALA A 55 18.42 -6.14 1.01
CA ALA A 55 19.67 -5.82 0.30
C ALA A 55 20.88 -5.76 1.23
N TYR A 56 20.66 -5.39 2.50
CA TYR A 56 21.67 -5.25 3.55
C TYR A 56 21.52 -6.32 4.65
N SER A 57 20.87 -7.45 4.35
CA SER A 57 20.72 -8.53 5.32
C SER A 57 22.08 -9.16 5.66
N GLU A 58 22.33 -9.42 6.95
CA GLU A 58 23.61 -9.95 7.41
C GLU A 58 23.90 -11.35 6.85
N GLY A 59 22.87 -12.20 6.74
CA GLY A 59 22.99 -13.53 6.15
C GLY A 59 22.99 -13.55 4.62
N GLY A 60 22.84 -12.37 3.99
CA GLY A 60 22.86 -12.17 2.55
C GLY A 60 21.93 -13.11 1.78
N ILE A 61 22.40 -13.60 0.63
CA ILE A 61 21.63 -14.48 -0.26
C ILE A 61 21.22 -15.78 0.44
N ARG A 62 22.06 -16.35 1.32
CA ARG A 62 21.77 -17.63 1.98
C ARG A 62 20.55 -17.53 2.89
N GLN A 63 20.43 -16.44 3.63
CA GLN A 63 19.27 -16.16 4.47
C GLN A 63 18.02 -15.99 3.60
N ILE A 64 18.10 -15.19 2.53
CA ILE A 64 16.96 -14.98 1.61
C ILE A 64 16.47 -16.30 0.99
N LEU A 65 17.40 -17.20 0.62
CA LEU A 65 17.04 -18.51 0.06
C LEU A 65 16.31 -19.43 1.04
N SER A 66 16.42 -19.18 2.35
CA SER A 66 15.73 -19.94 3.40
C SER A 66 14.36 -19.39 3.77
N GLU A 67 14.01 -18.20 3.27
CA GLU A 67 12.71 -17.57 3.49
C GLU A 67 11.65 -18.09 2.52
N PRO A 68 10.36 -17.98 2.89
CA PRO A 68 9.26 -18.14 1.94
C PRO A 68 9.42 -17.23 0.72
N ARG A 69 9.20 -17.78 -0.49
CA ARG A 69 9.30 -17.06 -1.78
C ARG A 69 10.69 -16.44 -2.04
N PRO A 70 11.75 -17.26 -2.02
CA PRO A 70 13.11 -16.76 -2.13
C PRO A 70 13.36 -16.01 -3.44
N LEU A 71 12.72 -16.40 -4.54
CA LEU A 71 12.85 -15.71 -5.82
C LEU A 71 12.29 -14.29 -5.78
N ALA A 72 11.12 -14.08 -5.17
CA ALA A 72 10.52 -12.76 -5.02
C ALA A 72 11.41 -11.85 -4.16
N LEU A 73 11.90 -12.39 -3.04
CA LEU A 73 12.75 -11.66 -2.10
C LEU A 73 14.12 -11.31 -2.70
N LEU A 74 14.71 -12.19 -3.52
CA LEU A 74 15.96 -11.89 -4.23
C LEU A 74 15.80 -10.75 -5.23
N LEU A 75 14.69 -10.73 -5.98
CA LEU A 75 14.37 -9.61 -6.89
C LEU A 75 14.16 -8.32 -6.10
N PHE A 76 13.46 -8.40 -4.96
CA PHE A 76 13.20 -7.24 -4.12
C PHE A 76 14.48 -6.68 -3.48
N ALA A 77 15.40 -7.55 -3.07
CA ALA A 77 16.73 -7.18 -2.61
C ALA A 77 17.53 -6.42 -3.69
N GLN A 78 17.36 -6.75 -4.98
CA GLN A 78 18.02 -5.98 -6.05
C GLN A 78 17.48 -4.55 -6.12
N PHE A 79 16.17 -4.36 -5.90
CA PHE A 79 15.57 -3.02 -5.89
C PHE A 79 16.07 -2.21 -4.69
N GLY A 80 16.23 -2.86 -3.54
CA GLY A 80 16.76 -2.23 -2.32
C GLY A 80 18.17 -1.65 -2.44
N LYS A 81 19.00 -2.16 -3.36
CA LYS A 81 20.34 -1.61 -3.67
C LYS A 81 20.28 -0.19 -4.25
N LEU A 82 19.12 0.24 -4.77
CA LEU A 82 18.91 1.58 -5.30
C LEU A 82 18.52 2.59 -4.19
N GLY A 83 18.51 2.16 -2.93
CA GLY A 83 17.97 2.93 -1.82
C GLY A 83 16.44 2.87 -1.74
N VAL A 84 15.86 3.38 -0.65
CA VAL A 84 14.38 3.37 -0.45
C VAL A 84 13.64 4.00 -1.63
N GLN A 85 14.04 5.20 -2.05
CA GLN A 85 13.37 5.92 -3.14
C GLN A 85 13.57 5.24 -4.50
N GLY A 86 14.77 4.70 -4.74
CA GLY A 86 15.07 3.94 -5.95
C GLY A 86 14.28 2.63 -6.01
N ALA A 87 14.07 1.96 -4.88
CA ALA A 87 13.23 0.77 -4.81
C ALA A 87 11.77 1.09 -5.13
N VAL A 88 11.21 2.19 -4.61
CA VAL A 88 9.87 2.67 -4.97
C VAL A 88 9.78 2.94 -6.47
N ALA A 89 10.76 3.65 -7.03
CA ALA A 89 10.80 3.96 -8.45
C ALA A 89 10.91 2.71 -9.33
N ALA A 90 11.71 1.73 -8.94
CA ALA A 90 11.84 0.45 -9.63
C ALA A 90 10.52 -0.34 -9.59
N SER A 91 9.82 -0.37 -8.45
CA SER A 91 8.49 -0.97 -8.34
C SER A 91 7.49 -0.29 -9.27
N PHE A 92 7.48 1.04 -9.31
CA PHE A 92 6.61 1.79 -10.21
C PHE A 92 6.97 1.58 -11.69
N ALA A 93 8.26 1.36 -12.01
CA ALA A 93 8.66 1.01 -13.37
C ALA A 93 8.07 -0.33 -13.84
N VAL A 94 7.87 -1.30 -12.93
CA VAL A 94 7.17 -2.57 -13.24
C VAL A 94 5.70 -2.31 -13.60
N VAL A 95 5.03 -1.37 -12.91
CA VAL A 95 3.64 -0.95 -13.21
C VAL A 95 3.55 -0.36 -14.62
N VAL A 96 4.48 0.54 -14.97
CA VAL A 96 4.58 1.10 -16.32
C VAL A 96 4.84 0.00 -17.35
N ALA A 97 5.75 -0.93 -17.05
CA ALA A 97 6.06 -2.07 -17.92
C ALA A 97 4.84 -2.98 -18.15
N ASN A 98 4.02 -3.22 -17.12
CA ASN A 98 2.78 -3.98 -17.21
C ASN A 98 1.76 -3.30 -18.13
N PHE A 99 1.57 -1.98 -17.98
CA PHE A 99 0.71 -1.18 -18.86
C PHE A 99 1.19 -1.23 -20.33
N VAL A 100 2.49 -1.02 -20.55
CA VAL A 100 3.08 -1.05 -21.89
C VAL A 100 2.94 -2.44 -22.50
N GLY A 101 3.27 -3.49 -21.73
CA GLY A 101 3.24 -4.88 -22.15
C GLY A 101 1.85 -5.32 -22.62
N ILE A 102 0.80 -5.04 -21.83
CA ILE A 102 -0.57 -5.41 -22.20
C ILE A 102 -1.08 -4.62 -23.42
N ALA A 103 -0.74 -3.33 -23.53
CA ALA A 103 -1.11 -2.50 -24.68
C ALA A 103 -0.45 -2.99 -25.98
N MET A 104 0.86 -3.24 -25.96
CA MET A 104 1.59 -3.78 -27.11
C MET A 104 1.10 -5.18 -27.49
N MET A 105 0.82 -6.03 -26.49
CA MET A 105 0.30 -7.38 -26.70
C MET A 105 -1.03 -7.35 -27.43
N LEU A 106 -2.01 -6.57 -26.96
CA LEU A 106 -3.33 -6.48 -27.60
C LEU A 106 -3.25 -5.85 -28.99
N ARG A 107 -2.42 -4.81 -29.14
CA ARG A 107 -2.17 -4.20 -30.45
C ARG A 107 -1.67 -5.22 -31.46
N ARG A 108 -0.70 -6.06 -31.07
CA ARG A 108 -0.12 -7.11 -31.92
C ARG A 108 -1.11 -8.23 -32.19
N ALA A 109 -1.83 -8.70 -31.17
CA ALA A 109 -2.80 -9.79 -31.29
C ALA A 109 -3.93 -9.46 -32.28
N PHE A 110 -4.36 -8.20 -32.35
CA PHE A 110 -5.45 -7.75 -33.23
C PHE A 110 -5.00 -6.92 -34.43
N GLY A 111 -3.69 -6.74 -34.63
CA GLY A 111 -3.15 -5.98 -35.77
C GLY A 111 -3.55 -4.50 -35.76
N LEU A 112 -3.69 -3.88 -34.59
CA LEU A 112 -4.12 -2.49 -34.48
C LEU A 112 -3.00 -1.53 -34.93
N ALA A 113 -3.38 -0.50 -35.70
CA ALA A 113 -2.46 0.55 -36.14
C ALA A 113 -2.08 1.48 -34.98
N LEU A 114 -0.80 1.88 -34.88
CA LEU A 114 -0.40 3.00 -34.03
C LEU A 114 -0.97 4.29 -34.63
N SER A 115 -2.13 4.68 -34.11
CA SER A 115 -2.92 5.82 -34.56
C SER A 115 -3.27 6.70 -33.35
N PRO A 116 -3.69 7.96 -33.56
CA PRO A 116 -4.20 8.79 -32.48
C PRO A 116 -5.32 8.11 -31.68
N ALA A 117 -6.21 7.35 -32.34
CA ALA A 117 -7.25 6.59 -31.68
C ALA A 117 -6.70 5.52 -30.72
N PHE A 118 -5.59 4.85 -31.08
CA PHE A 118 -4.93 3.88 -30.20
C PHE A 118 -4.31 4.54 -28.98
N PHE A 119 -3.60 5.66 -29.15
CA PHE A 119 -3.04 6.40 -28.02
C PHE A 119 -4.12 7.03 -27.12
N PHE A 120 -5.25 7.45 -27.69
CA PHE A 120 -6.41 7.90 -26.92
C PHE A 120 -7.00 6.76 -26.06
N ALA A 121 -7.17 5.57 -26.64
CA ALA A 121 -7.60 4.39 -25.88
C ALA A 121 -6.57 3.98 -24.81
N ALA A 122 -5.28 4.06 -25.12
CA ALA A 122 -4.21 3.80 -24.15
C ALA A 122 -4.21 4.83 -23.01
N ALA A 123 -4.44 6.11 -23.31
CA ALA A 123 -4.59 7.15 -22.30
C ALA A 123 -5.84 6.94 -21.43
N GLY A 124 -6.98 6.54 -22.03
CA GLY A 124 -8.19 6.18 -21.30
C GLY A 124 -8.00 4.97 -20.39
N PHE A 125 -7.27 3.95 -20.85
CA PHE A 125 -6.89 2.80 -20.04
C PHE A 125 -5.96 3.21 -18.88
N ALA A 126 -4.92 4.02 -19.15
CA ALA A 126 -4.05 4.56 -18.11
C ALA A 126 -4.83 5.39 -17.09
N TYR A 127 -5.80 6.19 -17.54
CA TYR A 127 -6.64 7.01 -16.68
C TYR A 127 -7.43 6.13 -15.72
N LEU A 128 -8.15 5.13 -16.22
CA LEU A 128 -8.93 4.20 -15.39
C LEU A 128 -8.08 3.46 -14.36
N LEU A 129 -6.83 3.11 -14.71
CA LEU A 129 -5.90 2.48 -13.79
C LEU A 129 -5.40 3.46 -12.72
N THR A 130 -5.07 4.69 -13.10
CA THR A 130 -4.36 5.64 -12.23
C THR A 130 -5.29 6.52 -11.39
N SER A 131 -6.54 6.69 -11.83
CA SER A 131 -7.54 7.51 -11.16
C SER A 131 -8.32 6.75 -10.08
N HIS A 132 -7.79 5.64 -9.56
CA HIS A 132 -8.43 4.86 -8.50
C HIS A 132 -7.63 4.99 -7.20
N PRO A 133 -8.27 5.14 -6.02
CA PRO A 133 -7.55 5.32 -4.75
C PRO A 133 -6.60 4.17 -4.43
N TYR A 134 -7.02 2.93 -4.64
CA TYR A 134 -6.18 1.76 -4.36
C TYR A 134 -5.03 1.55 -5.35
N GLN A 135 -4.97 2.27 -6.47
CA GLN A 135 -3.80 2.18 -7.35
C GLN A 135 -2.53 2.62 -6.60
N TYR A 136 -2.61 3.66 -5.78
CA TYR A 136 -1.47 4.25 -5.09
C TYR A 136 -0.88 3.31 -4.05
N GLU A 137 -1.74 2.53 -3.43
CA GLU A 137 -1.37 1.53 -2.46
C GLU A 137 -0.91 0.24 -3.18
N TYR A 138 -1.75 -0.32 -4.05
CA TYR A 138 -1.52 -1.61 -4.70
C TYR A 138 -0.30 -1.62 -5.65
N SER A 139 -0.04 -0.52 -6.36
CA SER A 139 0.98 -0.48 -7.42
C SER A 139 2.42 -0.52 -6.89
N THR A 140 2.63 -0.12 -5.64
CA THR A 140 3.96 -0.08 -5.01
C THR A 140 4.05 -0.94 -3.75
N TRP A 141 2.93 -1.23 -3.07
CA TRP A 141 2.91 -2.13 -1.91
C TRP A 141 2.97 -3.60 -2.32
N ASP A 142 2.24 -4.01 -3.37
CA ASP A 142 2.18 -5.41 -3.81
C ASP A 142 3.04 -5.68 -5.06
N LEU A 143 4.33 -5.35 -4.95
CA LEU A 143 5.30 -5.55 -6.03
C LEU A 143 5.30 -7.00 -6.57
N PHE A 144 5.12 -7.99 -5.71
CA PHE A 144 5.20 -9.39 -6.13
C PHE A 144 4.07 -9.76 -7.09
N SER A 145 2.86 -9.23 -6.90
CA SER A 145 1.80 -9.38 -7.89
C SER A 145 2.14 -8.67 -9.20
N GLN A 146 2.70 -7.46 -9.14
CA GLN A 146 3.11 -6.72 -10.35
C GLN A 146 4.18 -7.48 -11.16
N LEU A 147 5.18 -8.06 -10.49
CA LEU A 147 6.20 -8.90 -11.13
C LEU A 147 5.61 -10.19 -11.70
N SER A 148 4.74 -10.87 -10.95
CA SER A 148 4.04 -12.07 -11.43
C SER A 148 3.28 -11.79 -12.75
N PHE A 149 2.54 -10.69 -12.80
CA PHE A 149 1.86 -10.24 -14.02
C PHE A 149 2.83 -9.98 -15.18
N LEU A 150 3.94 -9.30 -14.91
CA LEU A 150 4.95 -8.96 -15.92
C LEU A 150 5.54 -10.22 -16.58
N PHE A 151 5.91 -11.21 -15.78
CA PHE A 151 6.45 -12.48 -16.30
C PHE A 151 5.41 -13.25 -17.11
N LEU A 152 4.14 -13.25 -16.69
CA LEU A 152 3.05 -13.84 -17.48
C LEU A 152 2.83 -13.10 -18.81
N LEU A 153 2.91 -11.77 -18.82
CA LEU A 153 2.86 -10.97 -20.05
C LEU A 153 4.01 -11.31 -21.00
N PHE A 154 5.24 -11.47 -20.51
CA PHE A 154 6.35 -11.95 -21.33
C PHE A 154 6.08 -13.35 -21.90
N GLY A 155 5.48 -14.24 -21.11
CA GLY A 155 5.05 -15.57 -21.56
C GLY A 155 4.07 -15.50 -22.73
N VAL A 156 3.01 -14.69 -22.60
CA VAL A 156 2.02 -14.49 -23.68
C VAL A 156 2.67 -13.86 -24.90
N TYR A 157 3.55 -12.89 -24.70
CA TYR A 157 4.26 -12.24 -25.80
C TYR A 157 5.11 -13.22 -26.62
N LEU A 158 5.87 -14.12 -25.98
CA LEU A 158 6.62 -15.16 -26.67
C LEU A 158 5.67 -16.12 -27.43
N GLY A 159 4.55 -16.50 -26.81
CA GLY A 159 3.54 -17.34 -27.46
C GLY A 159 2.98 -16.72 -28.76
N LEU A 160 2.73 -15.41 -28.77
CA LEU A 160 2.24 -14.70 -29.95
C LEU A 160 3.26 -14.63 -31.10
N GLN A 161 4.56 -14.63 -30.78
CA GLN A 161 5.65 -14.64 -31.77
C GLN A 161 5.87 -16.04 -32.42
N ARG A 162 4.99 -17.01 -32.13
CA ARG A 162 5.08 -18.40 -32.61
C ARG A 162 6.37 -19.11 -32.18
N TYR A 163 7.00 -18.65 -31.11
CA TYR A 163 8.02 -19.45 -30.43
C TYR A 163 7.40 -20.74 -29.88
N ALA A 164 8.23 -21.72 -29.61
CA ALA A 164 7.77 -22.99 -29.09
C ALA A 164 7.14 -22.80 -27.69
N TYR A 165 5.89 -23.26 -27.51
CA TYR A 165 5.11 -23.05 -26.29
C TYR A 165 5.83 -23.47 -24.99
N TRP A 166 6.81 -24.38 -25.07
CA TRP A 166 7.63 -24.75 -23.91
C TRP A 166 8.38 -23.56 -23.29
N GLN A 167 8.65 -22.48 -24.04
CA GLN A 167 9.27 -21.25 -23.53
C GLN A 167 8.31 -20.41 -22.67
N VAL A 168 7.00 -20.63 -22.76
CA VAL A 168 6.00 -19.99 -21.90
C VAL A 168 6.05 -20.59 -20.48
N PHE A 169 6.37 -21.88 -20.37
CA PHE A 169 6.46 -22.60 -19.09
C PHE A 169 7.41 -21.94 -18.07
N PRO A 170 8.70 -21.68 -18.38
CA PRO A 170 9.61 -21.08 -17.39
C PRO A 170 9.16 -19.69 -16.95
N LEU A 171 8.56 -18.88 -17.84
CA LEU A 171 8.06 -17.55 -17.48
C LEU A 171 6.82 -17.63 -16.58
N ALA A 172 5.89 -18.54 -16.89
CA ALA A 172 4.74 -18.80 -16.02
C ALA A 172 5.18 -19.36 -14.65
N LEU A 173 6.14 -20.28 -14.64
CA LEU A 173 6.72 -20.85 -13.42
C LEU A 173 7.37 -19.77 -12.56
N VAL A 174 8.19 -18.89 -13.14
CA VAL A 174 8.78 -17.74 -12.44
C VAL A 174 7.69 -16.83 -11.89
N GLY A 175 6.67 -16.49 -12.69
CA GLY A 175 5.55 -15.66 -12.23
C GLY A 175 4.86 -16.24 -11.00
N PHE A 176 4.54 -17.54 -11.02
CA PHE A 176 3.88 -18.23 -9.90
C PHE A 176 4.78 -18.51 -8.70
N LEU A 177 6.10 -18.66 -8.91
CA LEU A 177 7.08 -18.72 -7.81
C LEU A 177 7.24 -17.37 -7.11
N ILE A 178 7.09 -16.26 -7.84
CA ILE A 178 7.07 -14.93 -7.26
C ILE A 178 5.77 -14.74 -6.48
N LYS A 179 4.62 -14.92 -7.14
CA LYS A 179 3.29 -14.85 -6.52
C LYS A 179 2.20 -15.50 -7.39
N GLU A 180 1.32 -16.26 -6.76
CA GLU A 180 0.24 -17.02 -7.40
C GLU A 180 -1.01 -16.20 -7.81
N THR A 181 -1.04 -14.89 -7.57
CA THR A 181 -2.21 -14.00 -7.79
C THR A 181 -2.93 -14.19 -9.12
N TYR A 182 -2.20 -14.43 -10.21
CA TYR A 182 -2.76 -14.47 -11.57
C TYR A 182 -2.96 -15.88 -12.13
N VAL A 183 -2.85 -16.94 -11.32
CA VAL A 183 -3.05 -18.33 -11.78
C VAL A 183 -4.46 -18.52 -12.36
N ALA A 184 -5.49 -18.03 -11.64
CA ALA A 184 -6.88 -18.11 -12.09
C ALA A 184 -7.10 -17.32 -13.39
N SER A 185 -6.58 -16.08 -13.44
CA SER A 185 -6.66 -15.22 -14.62
C SER A 185 -6.00 -15.85 -15.85
N ALA A 186 -4.78 -16.35 -15.69
CA ALA A 186 -4.04 -17.02 -16.77
C ALA A 186 -4.77 -18.27 -17.26
N SER A 187 -5.37 -19.04 -16.35
CA SER A 187 -6.16 -20.22 -16.67
C SER A 187 -7.43 -19.88 -17.47
N ILE A 188 -8.16 -18.82 -17.10
CA ILE A 188 -9.33 -18.34 -17.85
C ILE A 188 -8.94 -17.91 -19.27
N LEU A 189 -7.84 -17.16 -19.43
CA LEU A 189 -7.38 -16.72 -20.74
C LEU A 189 -6.90 -17.91 -21.61
N ALA A 190 -6.18 -18.86 -21.01
CA ALA A 190 -5.75 -20.08 -21.69
C ALA A 190 -6.93 -20.98 -22.08
N PHE A 191 -7.97 -21.04 -21.25
CA PHE A 191 -9.20 -21.76 -21.55
C PHE A 191 -10.00 -21.09 -22.68
N ALA A 192 -10.08 -19.75 -22.69
CA ALA A 192 -10.68 -19.01 -23.80
C ALA A 192 -9.93 -19.25 -25.11
N TRP A 193 -8.59 -19.32 -25.06
CA TRP A 193 -7.75 -19.71 -26.20
C TRP A 193 -8.05 -21.13 -26.69
N LEU A 194 -8.15 -22.10 -25.76
CA LEU A 194 -8.52 -23.48 -26.06
C LEU A 194 -9.85 -23.54 -26.81
N LEU A 195 -10.91 -22.91 -26.27
CA LEU A 195 -12.23 -22.86 -26.91
C LEU A 195 -12.19 -22.24 -28.31
N HIS A 196 -11.35 -21.22 -28.50
CA HIS A 196 -11.18 -20.58 -29.81
C HIS A 196 -10.56 -21.52 -30.84
N HIS A 197 -9.55 -22.30 -30.44
CA HIS A 197 -8.72 -23.10 -31.35
C HIS A 197 -9.11 -24.58 -31.41
N LEU A 198 -10.05 -25.04 -30.58
CA LEU A 198 -10.42 -26.45 -30.44
C LEU A 198 -10.76 -27.12 -31.78
N ARG A 199 -11.45 -26.40 -32.66
CA ARG A 199 -11.85 -26.89 -34.00
C ARG A 199 -10.69 -26.97 -35.00
N SER A 200 -9.59 -26.27 -34.75
CA SER A 200 -8.44 -26.20 -35.67
C SER A 200 -7.37 -27.25 -35.34
N SER A 201 -7.02 -27.41 -34.06
CA SER A 201 -6.01 -28.37 -33.61
C SER A 201 -6.10 -28.56 -32.10
N GLY A 202 -6.60 -29.70 -31.65
CA GLY A 202 -6.76 -29.99 -30.22
C GLY A 202 -5.44 -29.86 -29.42
N ARG A 203 -4.34 -30.39 -29.96
CA ARG A 203 -3.01 -30.32 -29.29
C ARG A 203 -2.50 -28.88 -29.14
N ARG A 204 -2.57 -28.06 -30.20
CA ARG A 204 -2.11 -26.65 -30.13
C ARG A 204 -3.08 -25.78 -29.31
N ALA A 205 -4.36 -26.13 -29.29
CA ALA A 205 -5.37 -25.43 -28.50
C ALA A 205 -5.19 -25.69 -26.99
N ALA A 206 -4.85 -26.92 -26.60
CA ALA A 206 -4.69 -27.30 -25.19
C ALA A 206 -3.33 -26.89 -24.59
N ALA A 207 -2.30 -26.68 -25.42
CA ALA A 207 -0.94 -26.44 -24.93
C ALA A 207 -0.83 -25.28 -23.91
N PRO A 208 -1.39 -24.07 -24.13
CA PRO A 208 -1.27 -22.98 -23.16
C PRO A 208 -1.88 -23.32 -21.80
N LEU A 209 -3.05 -23.98 -21.79
CA LEU A 209 -3.71 -24.35 -20.53
C LEU A 209 -2.91 -25.40 -19.76
N ILE A 210 -2.41 -26.43 -20.46
CA ILE A 210 -1.55 -27.45 -19.84
C ILE A 210 -0.29 -26.83 -19.25
N ILE A 211 0.35 -25.91 -19.98
CA ILE A 211 1.57 -25.23 -19.52
C ILE A 211 1.31 -24.40 -18.26
N ILE A 212 0.22 -23.63 -18.24
CA ILE A 212 -0.12 -22.80 -17.08
C ILE A 212 -0.43 -23.66 -15.85
N LEU A 213 -1.20 -24.73 -16.02
CA LEU A 213 -1.53 -25.65 -14.92
C LEU A 213 -0.30 -26.40 -14.41
N LEU A 214 0.57 -26.88 -15.31
CA LEU A 214 1.81 -27.56 -14.93
C LEU A 214 2.76 -26.60 -14.19
N ALA A 215 2.92 -25.38 -14.69
CA ALA A 215 3.75 -24.36 -14.04
C ALA A 215 3.24 -24.04 -12.64
N PHE A 216 1.92 -23.93 -12.47
CA PHE A 216 1.32 -23.71 -11.16
C PHE A 216 1.54 -24.88 -10.21
N ILE A 217 1.33 -26.13 -10.65
CA ILE A 217 1.55 -27.32 -9.81
C ILE A 217 3.00 -27.37 -9.29
N VAL A 218 3.97 -27.10 -10.17
CA VAL A 218 5.39 -27.07 -9.79
C VAL A 218 5.67 -25.92 -8.82
N ALA A 219 5.19 -24.71 -9.11
CA ALA A 219 5.35 -23.56 -8.23
C ALA A 219 4.73 -23.79 -6.84
N PHE A 220 3.52 -24.36 -6.80
CA PHE A 220 2.81 -24.68 -5.57
C PHE A 220 3.58 -25.70 -4.73
N ALA A 221 4.08 -26.78 -5.34
CA ALA A 221 4.89 -27.79 -4.65
C ALA A 221 6.16 -27.17 -4.05
N LEU A 222 6.88 -26.34 -4.80
CA LEU A 222 8.10 -25.67 -4.33
C LEU A 222 7.80 -24.67 -3.20
N ASN A 223 6.76 -23.86 -3.34
CA ASN A 223 6.36 -22.89 -2.31
C ASN A 223 5.87 -23.59 -1.03
N ARG A 224 5.22 -24.75 -1.16
CA ARG A 224 4.83 -25.60 -0.02
C ARG A 224 6.05 -26.12 0.74
N LEU A 225 7.07 -26.60 0.03
CA LEU A 225 8.32 -27.06 0.64
C LEU A 225 9.07 -25.93 1.37
N ASN A 226 9.00 -24.71 0.86
CA ASN A 226 9.62 -23.53 1.46
C ASN A 226 8.78 -22.88 2.59
N GLY A 227 7.68 -23.50 3.02
CA GLY A 227 6.86 -23.01 4.12
C GLY A 227 6.07 -21.73 3.81
N SER A 228 5.71 -21.48 2.55
CA SER A 228 4.93 -20.30 2.18
C SER A 228 3.57 -20.27 2.90
N LEU A 229 3.28 -19.12 3.55
CA LEU A 229 2.02 -18.85 4.27
C LEU A 229 0.79 -19.21 3.40
N PHE A 230 0.85 -18.83 2.12
CA PHE A 230 -0.22 -19.01 1.11
C PHE A 230 -0.39 -20.45 0.60
N THR A 231 0.55 -21.33 0.92
CA THR A 231 0.44 -22.78 0.63
C THR A 231 0.16 -23.58 1.90
N GLY A 232 -0.29 -22.91 2.97
CA GLY A 232 -0.60 -23.53 4.25
C GLY A 232 0.54 -23.48 5.27
N GLY A 233 1.50 -22.57 5.12
CA GLY A 233 2.59 -22.37 6.09
C GLY A 233 2.16 -21.67 7.38
N ALA A 234 1.02 -20.96 7.36
CA ALA A 234 0.40 -20.33 8.52
C ALA A 234 -1.11 -20.59 8.61
N ASP A 235 -1.55 -21.73 8.06
CA ASP A 235 -2.94 -22.15 8.08
C ASP A 235 -3.28 -22.83 9.42
N PHE A 236 -3.54 -21.99 10.42
CA PHE A 236 -4.04 -22.38 11.74
C PHE A 236 -5.23 -21.52 12.13
N ALA A 237 -6.11 -22.05 12.98
CA ALA A 237 -7.38 -21.41 13.34
C ALA A 237 -7.14 -20.01 13.95
N GLY A 238 -7.80 -18.99 13.39
CA GLY A 238 -7.69 -17.60 13.83
C GLY A 238 -6.48 -16.84 13.28
N SER A 239 -5.59 -17.48 12.52
CA SER A 239 -4.51 -16.80 11.80
C SER A 239 -5.07 -15.83 10.75
N PRO A 240 -4.44 -14.66 10.51
CA PRO A 240 -4.76 -13.82 9.37
C PRO A 240 -4.69 -14.60 8.05
N TYR A 241 -3.68 -15.47 7.91
CA TYR A 241 -3.44 -16.28 6.70
C TYR A 241 -4.12 -17.66 6.73
N GLN A 242 -5.14 -17.84 7.56
CA GLN A 242 -5.94 -19.08 7.56
C GLN A 242 -6.67 -19.25 6.21
N ILE A 243 -6.53 -20.43 5.60
CA ILE A 243 -7.18 -20.75 4.32
C ILE A 243 -8.58 -21.29 4.58
N VAL A 244 -9.58 -20.63 4.02
CA VAL A 244 -11.00 -21.02 4.13
C VAL A 244 -11.54 -21.36 2.75
N LEU A 245 -11.80 -22.65 2.53
CA LEU A 245 -12.29 -23.19 1.23
C LEU A 245 -13.82 -23.28 1.13
N GLN A 246 -14.55 -22.77 2.12
CA GLN A 246 -16.02 -22.79 2.10
C GLN A 246 -16.55 -21.86 0.98
N PRO A 247 -17.38 -22.35 0.04
CA PRO A 247 -17.83 -21.56 -1.10
C PRO A 247 -18.54 -20.25 -0.72
N GLN A 248 -19.31 -20.26 0.36
CA GLN A 248 -20.02 -19.08 0.86
C GLN A 248 -19.05 -17.99 1.35
N SER A 249 -17.99 -18.38 2.06
CA SER A 249 -16.95 -17.46 2.54
C SER A 249 -16.19 -16.86 1.36
N ILE A 250 -15.75 -17.68 0.40
CA ILE A 250 -15.07 -17.23 -0.81
C ILE A 250 -15.96 -16.26 -1.60
N LEU A 251 -17.23 -16.59 -1.82
CA LEU A 251 -18.15 -15.75 -2.56
C LEU A 251 -18.41 -14.41 -1.85
N ALA A 252 -18.55 -14.41 -0.53
CA ALA A 252 -18.71 -13.19 0.26
C ALA A 252 -17.48 -12.28 0.12
N GLN A 253 -16.27 -12.83 0.30
CA GLN A 253 -15.02 -12.07 0.18
C GLN A 253 -14.79 -11.57 -1.25
N TRP A 254 -15.05 -12.40 -2.26
CA TRP A 254 -14.97 -12.01 -3.66
C TRP A 254 -15.94 -10.86 -3.99
N THR A 255 -17.18 -10.94 -3.48
CA THR A 255 -18.19 -9.89 -3.67
C THR A 255 -17.79 -8.60 -2.97
N GLN A 256 -17.18 -8.71 -1.79
CA GLN A 256 -16.66 -7.56 -1.06
C GLN A 256 -15.57 -6.85 -1.87
N TYR A 257 -14.59 -7.58 -2.42
CA TYR A 257 -13.59 -7.00 -3.32
C TYR A 257 -14.22 -6.34 -4.56
N ALA A 258 -15.26 -6.94 -5.13
CA ALA A 258 -15.96 -6.37 -6.28
C ALA A 258 -16.59 -5.01 -5.94
N VAL A 259 -17.25 -4.89 -4.79
CA VAL A 259 -17.89 -3.64 -4.34
C VAL A 259 -16.85 -2.58 -3.95
N GLU A 260 -15.75 -2.99 -3.33
CA GLU A 260 -14.68 -2.07 -2.90
C GLU A 260 -13.86 -1.52 -4.07
N GLY A 261 -13.60 -2.35 -5.10
CA GLY A 261 -12.76 -1.97 -6.24
C GLY A 261 -13.53 -1.46 -7.46
N ILE A 262 -14.81 -1.79 -7.62
CA ILE A 262 -15.57 -1.47 -8.84
C ILE A 262 -16.83 -0.69 -8.51
N SER A 263 -16.80 0.61 -8.82
CA SER A 263 -18.00 1.45 -8.78
C SER A 263 -18.96 1.13 -9.93
N LEU A 264 -20.21 1.58 -9.81
CA LEU A 264 -21.20 1.50 -10.89
C LEU A 264 -20.69 2.14 -12.20
N ALA A 265 -19.95 3.25 -12.10
CA ALA A 265 -19.36 3.92 -13.26
C ALA A 265 -18.29 3.04 -13.93
N SER A 266 -17.37 2.46 -13.14
CA SER A 266 -16.34 1.55 -13.64
C SER A 266 -16.94 0.27 -14.25
N ALA A 267 -17.97 -0.30 -13.62
CA ALA A 267 -18.71 -1.44 -14.15
C ALA A 267 -19.38 -1.11 -15.49
N ALA A 268 -20.01 0.07 -15.59
CA ALA A 268 -20.61 0.55 -16.84
C ALA A 268 -19.56 0.69 -17.95
N VAL A 269 -18.37 1.22 -17.65
CA VAL A 269 -17.27 1.32 -18.62
C VAL A 269 -16.89 -0.06 -19.16
N ILE A 270 -16.75 -1.07 -18.30
CA ILE A 270 -16.39 -2.44 -18.71
C ILE A 270 -17.49 -3.05 -19.59
N VAL A 271 -18.74 -3.00 -19.14
CA VAL A 271 -19.89 -3.61 -19.84
C VAL A 271 -20.14 -2.91 -21.18
N MET A 272 -20.14 -1.58 -21.22
CA MET A 272 -20.35 -0.82 -22.45
C MET A 272 -19.21 -1.03 -23.45
N THR A 273 -17.96 -1.15 -23.00
CA THR A 273 -16.82 -1.46 -23.87
C THR A 273 -17.04 -2.80 -24.60
N ILE A 274 -17.40 -3.85 -23.86
CA ILE A 274 -17.69 -5.17 -24.44
C ILE A 274 -18.90 -5.09 -25.39
N ALA A 275 -19.97 -4.39 -24.99
CA ALA A 275 -21.16 -4.23 -25.81
C ALA A 275 -20.87 -3.51 -27.13
N ILE A 276 -20.08 -2.42 -27.11
CA ILE A 276 -19.68 -1.69 -28.32
C ILE A 276 -18.87 -2.59 -29.26
N ILE A 277 -17.92 -3.36 -28.73
CA ILE A 277 -17.13 -4.31 -29.53
C ILE A 277 -18.04 -5.39 -30.12
N ALA A 278 -18.97 -5.94 -29.32
CA ALA A 278 -19.94 -6.93 -29.77
C ALA A 278 -20.88 -6.40 -30.87
N LEU A 279 -21.32 -5.15 -30.76
CA LEU A 279 -22.16 -4.50 -31.77
C LEU A 279 -21.44 -4.33 -33.12
N VAL A 280 -20.14 -4.00 -33.10
CA VAL A 280 -19.37 -3.73 -34.33
C VAL A 280 -18.84 -5.02 -34.97
N PHE A 281 -18.44 -6.01 -34.18
CA PHE A 281 -17.77 -7.22 -34.68
C PHE A 281 -18.61 -8.49 -34.58
N GLY A 282 -19.72 -8.47 -33.84
CA GLY A 282 -20.54 -9.61 -33.50
C GLY A 282 -20.15 -10.26 -32.16
N PRO A 283 -21.09 -10.91 -31.44
CA PRO A 283 -20.86 -11.46 -30.10
C PRO A 283 -19.87 -12.64 -30.07
N THR A 284 -19.78 -13.39 -31.16
CA THR A 284 -18.93 -14.59 -31.29
C THR A 284 -17.55 -14.30 -31.88
N SER A 285 -17.30 -13.04 -32.26
CA SER A 285 -16.04 -12.63 -32.90
C SER A 285 -14.84 -12.88 -31.96
N PRO A 286 -13.63 -13.08 -32.50
CA PRO A 286 -12.43 -13.25 -31.68
C PRO A 286 -12.20 -12.06 -30.75
N ILE A 287 -12.35 -10.83 -31.24
CA ILE A 287 -12.13 -9.61 -30.47
C ILE A 287 -13.14 -9.44 -29.32
N THR A 288 -14.42 -9.77 -29.56
CA THR A 288 -15.46 -9.73 -28.51
C THR A 288 -15.21 -10.79 -27.44
N ARG A 289 -14.88 -12.02 -27.85
CA ARG A 289 -14.59 -13.11 -26.89
C ARG A 289 -13.35 -12.82 -26.06
N THR A 290 -12.31 -12.23 -26.66
CA THR A 290 -11.12 -11.79 -25.91
C THR A 290 -11.46 -10.65 -24.94
N ALA A 291 -12.23 -9.65 -25.36
CA ALA A 291 -12.67 -8.57 -24.47
C ALA A 291 -13.41 -9.11 -23.24
N LEU A 292 -14.35 -10.04 -23.44
CA LEU A 292 -15.07 -10.71 -22.36
C LEU A 292 -14.13 -11.55 -21.48
N ALA A 293 -13.28 -12.37 -22.09
CA ALA A 293 -12.36 -13.24 -21.36
C ALA A 293 -11.38 -12.46 -20.48
N MET A 294 -10.92 -11.28 -20.92
CA MET A 294 -10.05 -10.41 -20.12
C MET A 294 -10.77 -9.83 -18.91
N SER A 295 -12.00 -9.33 -19.06
CA SER A 295 -12.77 -8.82 -17.94
C SER A 295 -13.11 -9.92 -16.92
N VAL A 296 -13.46 -11.13 -17.38
CA VAL A 296 -13.63 -12.30 -16.50
C VAL A 296 -12.31 -12.67 -15.82
N ALA A 297 -11.20 -12.71 -16.56
CA ALA A 297 -9.88 -13.01 -16.01
C ALA A 297 -9.44 -12.00 -14.94
N GLY A 298 -9.78 -10.72 -15.11
CA GLY A 298 -9.54 -9.69 -14.11
C GLY A 298 -10.39 -9.88 -12.85
N ALA A 299 -11.67 -10.20 -13.00
CA ALA A 299 -12.56 -10.43 -11.87
C ALA A 299 -12.16 -11.67 -11.05
N VAL A 300 -11.68 -12.75 -11.69
CA VAL A 300 -11.18 -13.94 -10.96
C VAL A 300 -9.79 -13.74 -10.32
N ALA A 301 -9.10 -12.63 -10.62
CA ALA A 301 -7.81 -12.32 -9.98
C ALA A 301 -7.94 -12.07 -8.47
N TRP A 302 -9.16 -11.83 -7.97
CA TRP A 302 -9.44 -11.67 -6.55
C TRP A 302 -9.52 -13.00 -5.78
N LEU A 303 -9.78 -14.11 -6.48
CA LEU A 303 -9.99 -15.43 -5.84
C LEU A 303 -8.85 -15.87 -4.91
N PRO A 304 -7.56 -15.68 -5.24
CA PRO A 304 -6.48 -16.08 -4.34
C PRO A 304 -6.49 -15.36 -2.99
N ASN A 305 -7.00 -14.13 -2.93
CA ASN A 305 -7.15 -13.41 -1.66
C ASN A 305 -8.53 -13.69 -1.01
N SER A 306 -9.54 -14.09 -1.79
CA SER A 306 -10.87 -14.43 -1.27
C SER A 306 -10.90 -15.70 -0.40
N VAL A 307 -9.86 -16.55 -0.46
CA VAL A 307 -9.73 -17.70 0.44
C VAL A 307 -9.15 -17.33 1.82
N LEU A 308 -8.78 -16.05 2.04
CA LEU A 308 -8.16 -15.55 3.26
C LEU A 308 -9.06 -14.52 3.96
N PRO A 309 -10.22 -14.92 4.52
CA PRO A 309 -11.19 -13.97 5.07
C PRO A 309 -10.67 -13.17 6.28
N ASN A 310 -9.64 -13.65 6.96
CA ASN A 310 -9.01 -12.98 8.10
C ASN A 310 -7.87 -12.02 7.70
N HIS A 311 -7.52 -11.94 6.40
CA HIS A 311 -6.50 -11.06 5.82
C HIS A 311 -7.09 -10.19 4.71
N HIS A 312 -8.33 -9.73 4.92
CA HIS A 312 -8.98 -8.83 3.97
C HIS A 312 -8.30 -7.47 3.94
N HIS A 313 -7.89 -7.04 2.74
CA HIS A 313 -7.37 -5.69 2.52
C HIS A 313 -7.96 -5.13 1.22
N SER A 314 -8.68 -4.00 1.30
CA SER A 314 -9.47 -3.49 0.19
C SER A 314 -8.66 -3.22 -1.09
N ALA A 315 -7.39 -2.81 -0.96
CA ALA A 315 -6.51 -2.62 -2.11
C ALA A 315 -6.28 -3.87 -2.97
N TYR A 316 -6.45 -5.08 -2.43
CA TYR A 316 -6.38 -6.31 -3.21
C TYR A 316 -7.49 -6.42 -4.28
N SER A 317 -8.57 -5.65 -4.15
CA SER A 317 -9.56 -5.48 -5.22
C SER A 317 -8.96 -4.89 -6.50
N TRP A 318 -7.79 -4.26 -6.43
CA TRP A 318 -7.13 -3.70 -7.61
C TRP A 318 -6.22 -4.67 -8.37
N ALA A 319 -6.04 -5.90 -7.86
CA ALA A 319 -5.24 -6.93 -8.53
C ALA A 319 -5.74 -7.26 -9.96
N GLY A 320 -7.05 -7.21 -10.18
CA GLY A 320 -7.67 -7.48 -11.49
C GLY A 320 -7.62 -6.32 -12.49
N ALA A 321 -7.20 -5.13 -12.08
CA ALA A 321 -7.48 -3.87 -12.80
C ALA A 321 -6.94 -3.85 -14.24
N TYR A 322 -5.71 -4.31 -14.46
CA TYR A 322 -5.13 -4.38 -15.81
C TYR A 322 -6.03 -5.15 -16.77
N LEU A 323 -6.54 -6.31 -16.35
CA LEU A 323 -7.35 -7.19 -17.19
C LEU A 323 -8.80 -6.72 -17.30
N LEU A 324 -9.37 -6.17 -16.21
CA LEU A 324 -10.72 -5.61 -16.20
C LEU A 324 -10.90 -4.52 -17.26
N PHE A 325 -9.96 -3.58 -17.32
CA PHE A 325 -10.02 -2.42 -18.21
C PHE A 325 -9.26 -2.60 -19.54
N ALA A 326 -8.52 -3.70 -19.72
CA ALA A 326 -7.73 -3.94 -20.94
C ALA A 326 -8.54 -3.89 -22.23
N SER A 327 -9.84 -4.24 -22.18
CA SER A 327 -10.73 -4.23 -23.34
C SER A 327 -10.89 -2.83 -23.95
N VAL A 328 -10.63 -1.76 -23.18
CA VAL A 328 -10.60 -0.37 -23.68
C VAL A 328 -9.57 -0.21 -24.80
N LEU A 329 -8.45 -0.93 -24.74
CA LEU A 329 -7.39 -0.92 -25.78
C LEU A 329 -7.85 -1.49 -27.13
N LEU A 330 -9.00 -2.16 -27.18
CA LEU A 330 -9.60 -2.72 -28.40
C LEU A 330 -10.61 -1.77 -29.08
N LEU A 331 -11.04 -0.71 -28.39
CA LEU A 331 -11.95 0.31 -28.94
C LEU A 331 -11.46 1.01 -30.21
N PRO A 332 -10.15 1.18 -30.49
CA PRO A 332 -9.68 1.73 -31.76
C PRO A 332 -10.16 0.91 -32.97
N ALA A 333 -10.29 -0.41 -32.83
CA ALA A 333 -10.84 -1.26 -33.89
C ALA A 333 -12.34 -0.96 -34.12
N ALA A 334 -13.10 -0.78 -33.04
CA ALA A 334 -14.51 -0.40 -33.11
C ALA A 334 -14.70 1.01 -33.69
N PHE A 335 -13.81 1.95 -33.33
CA PHE A 335 -13.82 3.31 -33.86
C PHE A 335 -13.57 3.36 -35.38
N GLN A 336 -12.61 2.56 -35.86
CA GLN A 336 -12.26 2.51 -37.29
C GLN A 336 -13.36 1.87 -38.14
N ARG A 337 -14.00 0.80 -37.65
CA ARG A 337 -15.02 0.05 -38.40
C ARG A 337 -16.44 0.59 -38.21
N GLY A 338 -16.72 1.20 -37.06
CA GLY A 338 -18.06 1.64 -36.66
C GLY A 338 -18.53 2.91 -37.37
N GLY A 339 -19.85 3.04 -37.50
CA GLY A 339 -20.51 4.23 -38.03
C GLY A 339 -20.63 5.36 -37.01
N ILE A 340 -21.45 6.36 -37.31
CA ILE A 340 -21.67 7.52 -36.43
C ILE A 340 -22.24 7.13 -35.06
N GLY A 341 -23.16 6.16 -35.01
CA GLY A 341 -23.73 5.65 -33.76
C GLY A 341 -22.67 5.07 -32.83
N THR A 342 -21.71 4.30 -33.35
CA THR A 342 -20.58 3.79 -32.58
C THR A 342 -19.74 4.92 -31.99
N LYS A 343 -19.48 5.99 -32.76
CA LYS A 343 -18.70 7.14 -32.29
C LYS A 343 -19.40 7.89 -31.17
N ILE A 344 -20.74 8.02 -31.22
CA ILE A 344 -21.55 8.59 -30.14
C ILE A 344 -21.43 7.73 -28.88
N LEU A 345 -21.56 6.41 -29.00
CA LEU A 345 -21.40 5.48 -27.87
C LEU A 345 -20.00 5.57 -27.25
N LEU A 346 -18.95 5.68 -28.08
CA LEU A 346 -17.56 5.87 -27.62
C LEU A 346 -17.38 7.22 -26.90
N ALA A 347 -18.02 8.29 -27.36
CA ALA A 347 -17.99 9.58 -26.68
C ALA A 347 -18.68 9.50 -25.31
N ALA A 348 -19.86 8.88 -25.24
CA ALA A 348 -20.57 8.65 -23.98
C ALA A 348 -19.75 7.78 -23.00
N LEU A 349 -19.11 6.72 -23.51
CA LEU A 349 -18.19 5.88 -22.73
C LEU A 349 -17.01 6.68 -22.18
N THR A 350 -16.44 7.57 -23.00
CA THR A 350 -15.33 8.45 -22.58
C THR A 350 -15.77 9.36 -21.43
N VAL A 351 -16.96 9.96 -21.52
CA VAL A 351 -17.52 10.79 -20.43
C VAL A 351 -17.74 9.97 -19.17
N ALA A 352 -18.29 8.76 -19.29
CA ALA A 352 -18.47 7.85 -18.16
C ALA A 352 -17.13 7.49 -17.49
N ALA A 353 -16.10 7.21 -18.29
CA ALA A 353 -14.76 6.95 -17.79
C ALA A 353 -14.19 8.16 -17.05
N LEU A 354 -14.24 9.36 -17.64
CA LEU A 354 -13.72 10.59 -17.01
C LEU A 354 -14.46 10.94 -15.71
N CYS A 355 -15.74 10.62 -15.60
CA CYS A 355 -16.53 10.86 -14.38
C CYS A 355 -16.33 9.79 -13.30
N SER A 356 -15.73 8.63 -13.61
CA SER A 356 -15.61 7.50 -12.68
C SER A 356 -14.93 7.83 -11.33
N PRO A 357 -13.93 8.74 -11.23
CA PRO A 357 -13.31 9.08 -9.95
C PRO A 357 -14.27 9.69 -8.93
N ARG A 358 -15.34 10.36 -9.38
CA ARG A 358 -16.35 10.94 -8.48
C ARG A 358 -17.03 9.88 -7.63
N SER A 359 -17.15 8.66 -8.15
CA SER A 359 -17.70 7.52 -7.42
C SER A 359 -16.82 7.03 -6.26
N PHE A 360 -15.58 7.52 -6.15
CA PHE A 360 -14.61 7.14 -5.13
C PHE A 360 -14.29 8.24 -4.11
N THR A 361 -15.07 9.32 -4.06
CA THR A 361 -14.81 10.48 -3.16
C THR A 361 -14.64 10.08 -1.69
N ALA A 362 -15.46 9.16 -1.19
CA ALA A 362 -15.35 8.67 0.19
C ALA A 362 -14.09 7.81 0.42
N ALA A 363 -13.66 7.04 -0.58
CA ALA A 363 -12.43 6.26 -0.50
C ALA A 363 -11.19 7.18 -0.52
N TYR A 364 -11.19 8.26 -1.31
CA TYR A 364 -10.12 9.26 -1.25
C TYR A 364 -9.94 9.88 0.13
N ALA A 365 -11.04 10.19 0.82
CA ALA A 365 -10.98 10.71 2.18
C ALA A 365 -10.36 9.70 3.15
N LYS A 366 -10.65 8.40 2.98
CA LYS A 366 -10.06 7.34 3.79
C LYS A 366 -8.56 7.20 3.55
N GLU A 367 -8.09 7.31 2.31
CA GLU A 367 -6.67 7.17 1.96
C GLU A 367 -5.78 8.39 2.28
N ARG A 368 -6.32 9.41 2.95
CA ARG A 368 -5.54 10.62 3.32
C ARG A 368 -4.33 10.30 4.21
N TRP A 369 -4.41 9.22 4.99
CA TRP A 369 -3.31 8.74 5.84
C TRP A 369 -2.02 8.47 5.04
N ILE A 370 -2.14 8.05 3.77
CA ILE A 370 -1.00 7.78 2.88
C ILE A 370 -0.16 9.04 2.71
N VAL A 371 -0.80 10.20 2.50
CA VAL A 371 -0.11 11.48 2.30
C VAL A 371 0.53 11.96 3.58
N GLU A 372 -0.23 11.94 4.67
CA GLU A 372 0.25 12.39 5.98
C GLU A 372 1.46 11.57 6.41
N ASN A 373 1.41 10.25 6.20
CA ASN A 373 2.53 9.40 6.49
C ASN A 373 3.68 9.56 5.50
N GLN A 374 3.41 9.76 4.20
CA GLN A 374 4.46 10.05 3.22
C GLN A 374 5.27 11.31 3.59
N GLN A 375 4.58 12.40 3.94
CA GLN A 375 5.23 13.64 4.38
C GLN A 375 6.01 13.44 5.68
N ARG A 376 5.46 12.65 6.62
CA ARG A 376 6.14 12.26 7.85
C ARG A 376 7.44 11.52 7.55
N GLN A 377 7.37 10.45 6.76
CA GLN A 377 8.54 9.65 6.41
C GLN A 377 9.57 10.45 5.60
N GLN A 378 9.13 11.34 4.70
CA GLN A 378 10.01 12.24 3.97
C GLN A 378 10.86 13.10 4.92
N ARG A 379 10.21 13.77 5.89
CA ARG A 379 10.91 14.60 6.87
C ARG A 379 11.85 13.78 7.74
N LEU A 380 11.36 12.63 8.23
CA LEU A 380 12.11 11.72 9.08
C LEU A 380 13.36 11.18 8.38
N VAL A 381 13.22 10.61 7.18
CA VAL A 381 14.33 9.98 6.45
C VAL A 381 15.36 11.02 6.00
N LYS A 382 14.94 12.22 5.58
CA LYS A 382 15.86 13.32 5.25
C LYS A 382 16.69 13.74 6.46
N ALA A 383 16.03 13.96 7.59
CA ALA A 383 16.70 14.34 8.83
C ALA A 383 17.64 13.25 9.33
N LEU A 384 17.19 11.99 9.32
CA LEU A 384 17.98 10.85 9.76
C LEU A 384 19.25 10.68 8.93
N ARG A 385 19.16 10.80 7.60
CA ARG A 385 20.35 10.76 6.72
C ARG A 385 21.35 11.85 7.08
N GLY A 386 20.89 13.09 7.24
CA GLY A 386 21.76 14.21 7.61
C GLY A 386 22.40 14.04 8.99
N LEU A 387 21.67 13.47 9.96
CA LEU A 387 22.20 13.19 11.30
C LEU A 387 23.25 12.08 11.30
N ILE A 388 23.01 11.01 10.54
CA ILE A 388 23.95 9.88 10.42
C ILE A 388 25.25 10.32 9.74
N GLU A 389 25.18 11.13 8.70
CA GLU A 389 26.36 11.71 8.02
C GLU A 389 27.20 12.60 8.94
N GLN A 390 26.58 13.19 9.98
CA GLN A 390 27.21 14.15 10.90
C GLN A 390 27.60 13.53 12.25
N ILE A 391 27.55 12.20 12.41
CA ILE A 391 27.93 11.56 13.67
C ILE A 391 29.37 11.95 14.05
N PRO A 392 29.59 12.62 15.21
CA PRO A 392 30.92 13.03 15.65
C PRO A 392 31.87 11.85 15.90
N GLN A 393 33.16 12.07 15.66
CA GLN A 393 34.19 11.08 16.03
C GLN A 393 34.17 10.83 17.56
N GLY A 394 34.14 9.56 17.95
CA GLY A 394 34.09 9.14 19.36
C GLY A 394 32.69 8.98 19.95
N GLN A 395 31.62 9.42 19.26
CA GLN A 395 30.26 9.09 19.67
C GLN A 395 29.99 7.60 19.37
N SER A 396 29.62 6.83 20.38
CA SER A 396 29.33 5.40 20.25
C SER A 396 27.84 5.08 20.21
N SER A 397 26.98 5.96 20.71
CA SER A 397 25.54 5.73 20.71
C SER A 397 24.70 7.00 20.67
N VAL A 398 23.42 6.86 20.35
CA VAL A 398 22.42 7.93 20.42
C VAL A 398 21.08 7.39 20.89
N ILE A 399 20.31 8.23 21.58
CA ILE A 399 18.90 7.95 21.84
C ILE A 399 18.05 8.61 20.76
N VAL A 400 17.15 7.85 20.14
CA VAL A 400 16.17 8.36 19.18
C VAL A 400 14.80 8.32 19.84
N SER A 401 14.14 9.48 19.94
CA SER A 401 12.83 9.62 20.60
C SER A 401 11.85 10.38 19.72
N GLY A 402 10.55 10.23 19.99
CA GLY A 402 9.49 10.91 19.24
C GLY A 402 8.92 10.13 18.06
N LEU A 403 9.35 8.88 17.86
CA LEU A 403 8.86 8.01 16.79
C LEU A 403 7.56 7.31 17.21
N ASN A 404 6.50 8.08 17.42
CA ASN A 404 5.16 7.58 17.78
C ASN A 404 4.23 7.35 16.58
N GLY A 405 4.77 7.45 15.37
CA GLY A 405 4.05 7.11 14.15
C GLY A 405 3.90 5.61 13.94
N PRO A 406 2.98 5.20 13.05
CA PRO A 406 2.73 3.78 12.79
C PRO A 406 3.91 3.06 12.13
N PHE A 407 4.85 3.79 11.51
CA PHE A 407 5.95 3.20 10.76
C PHE A 407 7.26 3.96 10.99
N SER A 408 8.35 3.21 11.15
CA SER A 408 9.70 3.73 11.32
C SER A 408 10.70 2.93 10.46
N PRO A 409 11.71 3.58 9.85
CA PRO A 409 12.82 2.86 9.21
C PRO A 409 13.53 1.89 10.16
N PHE A 410 13.51 2.17 11.47
CA PHE A 410 14.11 1.30 12.49
C PHE A 410 13.38 -0.03 12.66
N ASP A 411 12.11 -0.14 12.26
CA ASP A 411 11.36 -1.42 12.29
C ASP A 411 11.97 -2.45 11.32
N HIS A 412 12.70 -1.96 10.33
CA HIS A 412 13.54 -2.72 9.40
C HIS A 412 14.97 -2.19 9.48
N TRP A 413 15.60 -2.31 10.65
CA TRP A 413 16.82 -1.58 10.98
C TRP A 413 17.99 -1.77 10.01
N GLN A 414 18.08 -2.90 9.30
CA GLN A 414 19.09 -3.14 8.26
C GLN A 414 18.97 -2.14 7.11
N SER A 415 17.77 -1.57 6.89
CA SER A 415 17.58 -0.44 5.97
C SER A 415 18.43 0.79 6.37
N ILE A 416 18.66 1.00 7.67
CA ILE A 416 19.52 2.09 8.18
C ILE A 416 20.98 1.91 7.72
N LEU A 417 21.46 0.69 7.52
CA LEU A 417 22.82 0.43 7.03
C LEU A 417 23.09 1.07 5.67
N SER A 418 22.05 1.29 4.88
CA SER A 418 22.17 2.02 3.61
C SER A 418 22.57 3.48 3.77
N MET A 419 22.30 4.08 4.93
CA MET A 419 22.71 5.43 5.28
C MET A 419 24.17 5.48 5.76
N SER A 420 24.87 4.34 5.70
CA SER A 420 26.29 4.19 6.05
C SER A 420 26.63 4.71 7.45
N PRO A 421 25.91 4.29 8.52
CA PRO A 421 26.29 4.64 9.87
C PRO A 421 27.68 4.07 10.20
N PRO A 422 28.47 4.71 11.09
CA PRO A 422 29.74 4.16 11.54
C PRO A 422 29.56 2.76 12.16
N ALA A 423 30.47 1.83 11.86
CA ALA A 423 30.29 0.41 12.20
C ALA A 423 30.14 0.11 13.70
N SER A 424 30.69 0.95 14.58
CA SER A 424 30.60 0.82 16.04
C SER A 424 29.48 1.66 16.68
N PHE A 425 28.67 2.34 15.87
CA PHE A 425 27.64 3.25 16.35
C PHE A 425 26.33 2.50 16.66
N HIS A 426 25.71 2.83 17.79
CA HIS A 426 24.52 2.14 18.28
C HIS A 426 23.33 3.10 18.49
N PHE A 427 22.16 2.74 17.96
CA PHE A 427 20.90 3.46 18.18
C PHE A 427 20.11 2.85 19.33
N ASN A 428 19.71 3.67 20.29
CA ASN A 428 18.73 3.32 21.32
C ASN A 428 17.40 3.99 20.95
N VAL A 429 16.50 3.24 20.33
CA VAL A 429 15.27 3.78 19.73
C VAL A 429 14.12 3.60 20.70
N MET A 430 13.47 4.71 21.05
CA MET A 430 12.35 4.71 21.97
C MET A 430 11.08 4.16 21.30
N ARG A 431 10.43 3.22 21.97
CA ARG A 431 9.10 2.69 21.61
C ARG A 431 8.08 3.01 22.68
N TYR A 432 6.83 3.09 22.25
CA TYR A 432 5.70 3.52 23.07
C TYR A 432 4.61 2.42 23.08
N PRO A 433 4.87 1.25 23.69
CA PRO A 433 3.92 0.16 23.70
C PRO A 433 2.66 0.53 24.51
N PRO A 434 1.47 0.06 24.11
CA PRO A 434 0.25 0.27 24.90
C PRO A 434 0.38 -0.40 26.28
N ASN A 435 -0.09 0.29 27.33
CA ASN A 435 -0.19 -0.22 28.71
C ASN A 435 1.10 -0.74 29.34
N GLY A 436 2.27 -0.23 28.95
CA GLY A 436 3.53 -0.72 29.51
C GLY A 436 3.79 -2.19 29.19
N ALA A 437 3.11 -2.75 28.18
CA ALA A 437 3.45 -4.06 27.64
C ALA A 437 4.96 -4.07 27.34
N LYS A 438 5.63 -5.19 27.64
CA LYS A 438 7.02 -5.36 27.23
C LYS A 438 7.06 -5.08 25.72
N SER A 439 8.04 -4.31 25.28
CA SER A 439 8.31 -4.13 23.85
C SER A 439 8.70 -5.49 23.29
N GLU A 440 7.72 -6.36 23.02
CA GLU A 440 7.93 -7.48 22.14
C GLU A 440 8.39 -6.87 20.83
N VAL A 441 9.59 -7.29 20.40
CA VAL A 441 10.14 -6.89 19.12
C VAL A 441 9.05 -7.23 18.12
N ALA A 442 8.39 -6.21 17.56
CA ALA A 442 7.55 -6.37 16.39
C ALA A 442 8.41 -7.15 15.38
N MET A 443 8.17 -8.46 15.28
CA MET A 443 8.84 -9.26 14.27
C MET A 443 8.40 -8.65 12.96
N SER A 444 9.36 -8.30 12.12
CA SER A 444 9.03 -7.75 10.83
C SER A 444 8.21 -8.75 10.02
N ALA A 445 7.54 -8.27 8.98
CA ALA A 445 6.77 -9.11 8.06
C ALA A 445 7.58 -10.27 7.45
N ILE A 446 8.92 -10.21 7.52
CA ILE A 446 9.84 -11.31 7.19
C ILE A 446 10.54 -11.75 8.47
N GLY A 447 9.78 -12.37 9.37
CA GLY A 447 10.10 -12.60 10.79
C GLY A 447 11.39 -13.36 11.15
N ARG A 448 12.24 -13.71 10.18
CA ARG A 448 13.54 -14.35 10.37
C ARG A 448 14.73 -13.51 9.87
N ILE A 449 14.47 -12.42 9.15
CA ILE A 449 15.54 -11.52 8.67
C ILE A 449 15.98 -10.54 9.75
N ASP A 450 15.05 -10.12 10.62
CA ASP A 450 15.25 -9.05 11.60
C ASP A 450 15.50 -9.58 13.03
N ALA A 451 15.79 -10.87 13.16
CA ALA A 451 15.87 -11.59 14.44
C ALA A 451 17.21 -11.43 15.20
N ILE A 452 18.24 -10.84 14.59
CA ILE A 452 19.54 -10.63 15.24
C ILE A 452 19.60 -9.17 15.74
N PRO A 453 19.84 -8.91 17.04
CA PRO A 453 20.07 -7.56 17.54
C PRO A 453 21.34 -6.99 16.88
N GLY A 454 21.15 -6.10 15.91
CA GLY A 454 22.24 -5.39 15.25
C GLY A 454 22.57 -4.07 15.94
N ILE A 455 22.69 -3.00 15.18
CA ILE A 455 23.04 -1.65 15.68
C ILE A 455 21.89 -0.92 16.41
N VAL A 456 20.76 -1.58 16.67
CA VAL A 456 19.54 -0.98 17.22
C VAL A 456 19.06 -1.74 18.45
N SER A 457 18.81 -0.99 19.52
CA SER A 457 18.26 -1.46 20.78
C SER A 457 16.97 -0.70 21.05
N TRP A 458 15.92 -1.41 21.44
CA TRP A 458 14.61 -0.82 21.74
C TRP A 458 14.51 -0.49 23.22
N ILE A 459 14.17 0.76 23.54
CA ILE A 459 13.98 1.22 24.92
C ILE A 459 12.58 1.79 25.14
N THR A 460 12.07 1.70 26.36
CA THR A 460 10.82 2.36 26.78
C THR A 460 11.12 3.71 27.48
N PRO A 461 10.12 4.60 27.63
CA PRO A 461 10.29 5.86 28.35
C PRO A 461 10.88 5.72 29.77
N ASP A 462 10.56 4.62 30.47
CA ASP A 462 11.06 4.36 31.83
C ASP A 462 12.53 3.95 31.86
N GLN A 463 13.02 3.33 30.78
CA GLN A 463 14.42 2.88 30.65
C GLN A 463 15.38 4.02 30.30
N LEU A 464 14.87 5.22 29.99
CA LEU A 464 15.67 6.38 29.59
C LEU A 464 16.74 6.73 30.63
N ASN A 465 16.39 6.69 31.93
CA ASN A 465 17.30 7.06 33.02
C ASN A 465 18.46 6.07 33.21
N ALA A 466 18.30 4.82 32.77
CA ALA A 466 19.33 3.78 32.85
C ALA A 466 20.28 3.80 31.64
N THR A 467 19.99 4.64 30.63
CA THR A 467 20.73 4.66 29.37
C THR A 467 21.78 5.79 29.41
N ASN A 468 23.06 5.44 29.57
CA ASN A 468 24.20 6.39 29.53
C ASN A 468 24.46 6.90 28.09
N ALA A 469 23.53 7.65 27.50
CA ALA A 469 23.73 8.22 26.17
C ALA A 469 24.27 9.65 26.24
N THR A 470 25.27 9.93 25.42
CA THR A 470 25.92 11.25 25.28
C THR A 470 25.17 12.21 24.37
N ASN A 471 24.20 11.72 23.57
CA ASN A 471 23.45 12.54 22.61
C ASN A 471 22.01 12.00 22.40
N VAL A 472 21.07 12.88 22.09
CA VAL A 472 19.65 12.54 21.90
C VAL A 472 19.10 13.22 20.65
N TRP A 473 18.47 12.45 19.78
CA TRP A 473 17.75 12.93 18.60
C TRP A 473 16.25 12.88 18.87
N LEU A 474 15.63 14.05 18.83
CA LEU A 474 14.21 14.21 19.13
C LEU A 474 13.45 14.52 17.85
N PHE A 475 12.48 13.70 17.51
CA PHE A 475 11.58 13.91 16.40
C PHE A 475 10.20 14.33 16.91
N ARG A 476 9.49 15.15 16.16
CA ARG A 476 8.05 15.33 16.37
C ARG A 476 7.30 14.16 15.78
N SER A 477 6.05 13.99 16.21
CA SER A 477 5.11 13.03 15.63
C SER A 477 4.99 13.17 14.10
N ASP A 478 5.14 14.39 13.60
CA ASP A 478 5.06 14.70 12.18
C ASP A 478 6.34 14.35 11.37
N GLY A 479 7.36 13.78 12.03
CA GLY A 479 8.62 13.32 11.44
C GLY A 479 9.70 14.40 11.35
N SER A 480 9.41 15.65 11.73
CA SER A 480 10.42 16.72 11.75
C SER A 480 11.39 16.58 12.91
N LEU A 481 12.67 16.89 12.66
CA LEU A 481 13.70 16.95 13.69
C LEU A 481 13.51 18.20 14.56
N ILE A 482 13.63 18.04 15.88
CA ILE A 482 13.71 19.15 16.81
C ILE A 482 15.17 19.63 16.88
N GLN A 483 15.45 20.79 16.32
CA GLN A 483 16.76 21.42 16.44
C GLN A 483 16.91 22.07 17.83
N MET A 484 17.64 21.41 18.72
CA MET A 484 18.02 21.98 20.02
C MET A 484 19.22 22.91 19.85
N ALA A 485 19.01 24.11 19.30
CA ALA A 485 20.06 25.10 19.13
C ALA A 485 20.53 25.65 20.49
N GLY A 486 21.63 25.15 21.07
CA GLY A 486 22.29 25.73 22.25
C GLY A 486 21.42 25.95 23.51
N GLN A 487 20.16 25.48 23.49
CA GLN A 487 19.08 25.80 24.42
C GLN A 487 18.84 24.68 25.46
N GLN A 488 19.83 23.82 25.72
CA GLN A 488 19.75 22.90 26.85
C GLN A 488 19.50 23.63 28.20
N THR A 489 19.72 24.95 28.23
CA THR A 489 19.67 25.84 29.39
C THR A 489 18.28 26.31 29.84
N TYR A 490 17.17 26.10 29.10
CA TYR A 490 15.87 26.70 29.49
C TYR A 490 14.63 25.81 29.46
N ILE A 491 14.76 24.48 29.41
CA ILE A 491 13.60 23.60 29.69
C ILE A 491 13.41 23.56 31.21
N ARG A 492 12.45 24.34 31.72
CA ARG A 492 11.98 24.29 33.11
C ARG A 492 10.94 23.19 33.29
N ASP A 493 10.65 22.82 34.53
CA ASP A 493 9.51 21.95 34.87
C ASP A 493 8.18 22.73 34.77
N TRP A 494 7.12 21.97 34.56
CA TRP A 494 5.78 22.43 34.22
C TRP A 494 4.77 21.83 35.20
N PRO A 495 4.83 22.27 36.47
CA PRO A 495 4.11 21.62 37.56
C PRO A 495 2.59 21.64 37.36
N ASP A 496 2.04 22.67 36.70
CA ASP A 496 0.60 22.77 36.38
C ASP A 496 0.10 21.56 35.58
N PHE A 497 0.97 21.00 34.72
CA PHE A 497 0.65 19.83 33.89
C PHE A 497 1.30 18.54 34.40
N GLY A 498 2.03 18.58 35.52
CA GLY A 498 2.82 17.46 36.01
C GLY A 498 3.96 17.04 35.07
N ILE A 499 4.39 17.92 34.16
CA ILE A 499 5.42 17.65 33.16
C ILE A 499 6.79 18.09 33.72
N ILE A 500 7.78 17.21 33.66
CA ILE A 500 9.16 17.55 34.00
C ILE A 500 10.05 17.62 32.75
N LYS A 501 11.24 18.20 32.87
CA LYS A 501 12.22 18.28 31.76
C LYS A 501 12.47 16.93 31.08
N LEU A 502 12.51 15.85 31.85
CA LEU A 502 12.73 14.50 31.33
C LEU A 502 11.59 14.02 30.40
N ASP A 503 10.37 14.47 30.64
CA ASP A 503 9.22 14.09 29.81
C ASP A 503 9.30 14.69 28.42
N ILE A 504 10.01 15.81 28.22
CA ILE A 504 10.29 16.35 26.88
C ILE A 504 11.19 15.40 26.09
N LEU A 505 12.13 14.71 26.75
CA LEU A 505 12.97 13.71 26.08
C LEU A 505 12.18 12.44 25.75
N ARG A 506 11.19 12.10 26.57
CA ARG A 506 10.32 10.94 26.37
C ARG A 506 9.23 11.20 25.33
N TYR A 507 8.68 12.41 25.32
CA TYR A 507 7.51 12.80 24.53
C TYR A 507 7.77 14.16 23.87
N PRO A 508 8.56 14.21 22.79
CA PRO A 508 9.09 15.47 22.26
C PRO A 508 8.06 16.48 21.78
N ASP A 509 6.86 16.06 21.37
CA ASP A 509 5.78 16.98 21.00
C ASP A 509 5.30 17.86 22.17
N LEU A 510 5.61 17.49 23.42
CA LEU A 510 5.39 18.36 24.58
C LEU A 510 6.17 19.68 24.46
N LEU A 511 7.28 19.71 23.70
CA LEU A 511 8.06 20.93 23.51
C LEU A 511 7.22 22.05 22.88
N ASP A 512 6.33 21.72 21.95
CA ASP A 512 5.47 22.70 21.28
C ASP A 512 4.31 23.16 22.18
N LEU A 513 3.96 22.38 23.22
CA LEU A 513 3.03 22.80 24.25
C LEU A 513 3.72 23.82 25.18
N VAL A 514 4.88 23.42 25.73
CA VAL A 514 5.59 24.20 26.75
C VAL A 514 6.24 25.48 26.19
N SER A 515 6.66 25.50 24.93
CA SER A 515 7.22 26.72 24.33
C SER A 515 6.19 27.85 24.15
N THR A 516 4.91 27.51 24.09
CA THR A 516 3.83 28.48 23.80
C THR A 516 3.13 29.04 25.04
N TYR A 517 3.34 28.44 26.20
CA TYR A 517 2.59 28.78 27.41
C TYR A 517 3.22 29.90 28.22
N LYS A 518 2.34 30.81 28.65
CA LYS A 518 2.65 31.98 29.45
C LYS A 518 1.64 32.05 30.61
N PRO A 519 2.03 31.64 31.84
CA PRO A 519 1.08 31.41 32.93
C PRO A 519 0.33 32.67 33.38
N SER A 520 0.94 33.84 33.27
CA SER A 520 0.37 35.11 33.74
C SER A 520 -0.71 35.71 32.82
N SER A 521 -1.07 35.06 31.71
CA SER A 521 -1.97 35.64 30.69
C SER A 521 -3.13 34.75 30.23
N LEU A 522 -3.35 33.58 30.84
CA LEU A 522 -4.31 32.58 30.32
C LEU A 522 -5.63 32.57 31.12
N SER A 523 -6.74 32.68 30.41
CA SER A 523 -8.09 32.40 30.92
C SER A 523 -8.27 30.92 31.30
N ASN A 524 -9.35 30.60 32.02
CA ASN A 524 -9.68 29.21 32.35
C ASN A 524 -9.89 28.35 31.11
N ASP A 525 -10.56 28.90 30.09
CA ASP A 525 -10.83 28.19 28.85
C ASP A 525 -9.53 27.90 28.09
N GLU A 526 -8.64 28.89 27.95
CA GLU A 526 -7.33 28.71 27.30
C GLU A 526 -6.48 27.65 28.04
N ARG A 527 -6.47 27.67 29.37
CA ARG A 527 -5.83 26.63 30.18
C ARG A 527 -6.45 25.26 29.93
N GLY A 528 -7.78 25.19 29.86
CA GLY A 528 -8.50 23.97 29.51
C GLY A 528 -8.10 23.41 28.15
N TYR A 529 -7.99 24.25 27.12
CA TYR A 529 -7.54 23.83 25.78
C TYR A 529 -6.06 23.37 25.77
N LEU A 530 -5.22 23.94 26.63
CA LEU A 530 -3.84 23.46 26.81
C LEU A 530 -3.78 22.10 27.50
N PHE A 531 -4.62 21.86 28.51
CA PHE A 531 -4.77 20.55 29.13
C PHE A 531 -5.32 19.51 28.14
N LEU A 532 -6.27 19.90 27.28
CA LEU A 532 -6.74 19.08 26.17
C LEU A 532 -5.58 18.67 25.26
N ARG A 533 -4.76 19.65 24.85
CA ARG A 533 -3.59 19.43 23.99
C ARG A 533 -2.56 18.52 24.66
N CYS A 534 -2.23 18.76 25.93
CA CYS A 534 -1.39 17.88 26.74
C CYS A 534 -1.88 16.42 26.69
N GLY A 535 -3.17 16.22 26.96
CA GLY A 535 -3.81 14.91 26.94
C GLY A 535 -3.69 14.20 25.60
N THR A 536 -3.97 14.92 24.50
CA THR A 536 -3.85 14.37 23.15
C THR A 536 -2.41 14.02 22.76
N ILE A 537 -1.43 14.80 23.20
CA ILE A 537 0.00 14.49 23.00
C ILE A 537 0.32 13.17 23.72
N PHE A 538 0.00 13.04 25.01
CA PHE A 538 0.26 11.80 25.74
C PHE A 538 -0.46 10.59 25.14
N LEU A 539 -1.69 10.74 24.67
CA LEU A 539 -2.40 9.67 23.94
C LEU A 539 -1.67 9.23 22.67
N SER A 540 -1.09 10.17 21.91
CA SER A 540 -0.32 9.83 20.70
C SER A 540 0.93 8.99 21.00
N TYR A 541 1.43 9.06 22.24
CA TYR A 541 2.55 8.26 22.75
C TYR A 541 2.09 7.07 23.60
N ASN A 542 0.80 6.68 23.56
CA ASN A 542 0.23 5.62 24.40
C ASN A 542 0.48 5.80 25.92
N ALA A 543 0.73 7.03 26.37
CA ALA A 543 0.98 7.39 27.77
C ALA A 543 -0.36 7.69 28.47
N ALA A 544 -1.22 6.67 28.53
CA ALA A 544 -2.61 6.80 28.97
C ALA A 544 -2.78 7.35 30.40
N PRO A 545 -1.94 6.99 31.41
CA PRO A 545 -2.04 7.57 32.75
C PRO A 545 -1.80 9.08 32.78
N GLN A 546 -0.76 9.55 32.08
CA GLN A 546 -0.45 10.98 31.96
C GLN A 546 -1.53 11.73 31.17
N ALA A 547 -2.07 11.08 30.13
CA ALA A 547 -3.18 11.62 29.36
C ALA A 547 -4.43 11.81 30.23
N GLU A 548 -4.79 10.82 31.05
CA GLU A 548 -5.96 10.88 31.95
C GLU A 548 -5.89 12.10 32.87
N PHE A 549 -4.72 12.35 33.49
CA PHE A 549 -4.53 13.52 34.34
C PHE A 549 -4.86 14.82 33.59
N CYS A 550 -4.19 15.04 32.45
CA CYS A 550 -4.42 16.25 31.65
C CYS A 550 -5.87 16.37 31.15
N LEU A 551 -6.51 15.28 30.76
CA LEU A 551 -7.87 15.29 30.21
C LEU A 551 -8.95 15.48 31.28
N ARG A 552 -8.74 15.02 32.51
CA ARG A 552 -9.62 15.34 33.64
C ARG A 552 -9.58 16.83 33.98
N GLU A 553 -8.41 17.45 33.99
CA GLU A 553 -8.29 18.90 34.17
C GLU A 553 -8.92 19.69 33.01
N SER A 554 -8.73 19.22 31.77
CA SER A 554 -9.41 19.78 30.60
C SER A 554 -10.94 19.75 30.75
N ALA A 555 -11.51 18.60 31.14
CA ALA A 555 -12.96 18.45 31.31
C ALA A 555 -13.52 19.31 32.46
N LYS A 556 -12.74 19.57 33.52
CA LYS A 556 -13.13 20.49 34.60
C LYS A 556 -13.20 21.94 34.11
N LEU A 557 -12.20 22.36 33.34
CA LEU A 557 -12.09 23.74 32.85
C LEU A 557 -13.00 23.99 31.64
N LEU A 558 -13.27 22.97 30.83
CA LEU A 558 -14.13 23.03 29.65
C LEU A 558 -15.31 22.02 29.76
N PRO A 559 -16.25 22.22 30.70
CA PRO A 559 -17.30 21.24 31.00
C PRO A 559 -18.33 21.04 29.88
N ARG A 560 -18.30 21.87 28.83
CA ARG A 560 -19.17 21.76 27.64
C ARG A 560 -18.41 21.40 26.37
N ASN A 561 -17.12 21.08 26.47
CA ASN A 561 -16.31 20.72 25.33
C ASN A 561 -16.33 19.18 25.15
N PRO A 562 -16.96 18.66 24.09
CA PRO A 562 -17.10 17.22 23.89
C PRO A 562 -15.75 16.51 23.68
N TYR A 563 -14.73 17.20 23.15
CA TYR A 563 -13.40 16.61 22.93
C TYR A 563 -12.68 16.26 24.22
N SER A 564 -12.87 17.05 25.29
CA SER A 564 -12.28 16.73 26.61
C SER A 564 -12.77 15.38 27.12
N HIS A 565 -14.07 15.13 26.98
CA HIS A 565 -14.69 13.87 27.40
C HIS A 565 -14.37 12.72 26.45
N TYR A 566 -14.33 12.97 25.13
CA TYR A 566 -13.96 11.95 24.15
C TYR A 566 -12.53 11.44 24.36
N PHE A 567 -11.55 12.35 24.43
CA PHE A 567 -10.17 11.94 24.63
C PHE A 567 -9.96 11.33 26.03
N LEU A 568 -10.68 11.81 27.06
CA LEU A 568 -10.68 11.16 28.38
C LEU A 568 -11.15 9.71 28.26
N GLY A 569 -12.21 9.46 27.48
CA GLY A 569 -12.67 8.11 27.16
C GLY A 569 -11.58 7.25 26.51
N ASN A 570 -10.85 7.80 25.52
CA ASN A 570 -9.73 7.09 24.88
C ASN A 570 -8.64 6.70 25.90
N ALA A 571 -8.26 7.61 26.80
CA ALA A 571 -7.25 7.36 27.82
C ALA A 571 -7.69 6.28 28.83
N LEU A 572 -8.96 6.29 29.20
CA LEU A 572 -9.53 5.30 30.12
C LEU A 572 -9.68 3.93 29.45
N GLU A 573 -10.09 3.89 28.18
CA GLU A 573 -10.21 2.67 27.38
C GLU A 573 -8.84 2.01 27.20
N GLN A 574 -7.80 2.79 26.86
CA GLN A 574 -6.43 2.27 26.78
C GLN A 574 -6.03 1.57 28.09
N GLN A 575 -6.33 2.17 29.24
CA GLN A 575 -6.05 1.56 30.56
C GLN A 575 -6.96 0.37 30.95
N GLY A 576 -7.91 -0.03 30.10
CA GLY A 576 -8.89 -1.08 30.42
C GLY A 576 -10.01 -0.65 31.37
N LYS A 577 -10.16 0.65 31.65
CA LYS A 577 -11.21 1.21 32.51
C LYS A 577 -12.52 1.40 31.71
N THR A 578 -13.04 0.31 31.14
CA THR A 578 -14.15 0.31 30.16
C THR A 578 -15.40 1.03 30.65
N LYS A 579 -15.77 0.88 31.93
CA LYS A 579 -16.97 1.53 32.51
C LYS A 579 -16.84 3.05 32.53
N GLU A 580 -15.69 3.56 32.95
CA GLU A 580 -15.42 5.00 32.98
C GLU A 580 -15.28 5.57 31.56
N ALA A 581 -14.63 4.82 30.65
CA ALA A 581 -14.53 5.21 29.25
C ALA A 581 -15.90 5.36 28.59
N ARG A 582 -16.81 4.40 28.82
CA ARG A 582 -18.20 4.46 28.33
C ARG A 582 -18.94 5.69 28.84
N LEU A 583 -18.77 6.05 30.12
CA LEU A 583 -19.36 7.27 30.68
C LEU A 583 -18.81 8.51 29.98
N ALA A 584 -17.49 8.61 29.82
CA ALA A 584 -16.84 9.74 29.15
C ALA A 584 -17.29 9.89 27.69
N TYR A 585 -17.35 8.81 26.91
CA TYR A 585 -17.89 8.86 25.54
C TYR A 585 -19.36 9.27 25.51
N SER A 586 -20.18 8.82 26.46
CA SER A 586 -21.58 9.21 26.54
C SER A 586 -21.75 10.72 26.79
N GLU A 587 -20.89 11.32 27.61
CA GLU A 587 -20.87 12.76 27.83
C GLU A 587 -20.44 13.52 26.57
N ALA A 588 -19.42 13.03 25.84
CA ALA A 588 -19.02 13.62 24.56
C ALA A 588 -20.18 13.65 23.54
N VAL A 589 -20.92 12.53 23.41
CA VAL A 589 -22.09 12.44 22.51
C VAL A 589 -23.21 13.37 22.96
N LYS A 590 -23.48 13.50 24.27
CA LYS A 590 -24.53 14.40 24.78
C LYS A 590 -24.23 15.88 24.52
N MET A 591 -22.96 16.28 24.61
CA MET A 591 -22.55 17.69 24.48
C MET A 591 -22.53 18.18 23.03
N GLU A 592 -22.60 17.27 22.07
CA GLU A 592 -22.53 17.58 20.66
C GLU A 592 -23.91 17.94 20.07
N SER A 593 -24.21 19.23 19.96
CA SER A 593 -25.56 19.72 19.60
C SER A 593 -25.72 20.27 18.18
N THR A 594 -24.62 20.54 17.46
CA THR A 594 -24.68 21.29 16.18
C THR A 594 -24.01 20.60 14.99
N SER A 595 -23.09 19.65 15.21
CA SER A 595 -22.49 18.84 14.14
C SER A 595 -21.91 17.54 14.73
N PRO A 596 -22.63 16.41 14.68
CA PRO A 596 -22.17 15.15 15.25
C PRO A 596 -20.84 14.66 14.65
N ASN A 597 -19.83 14.42 15.48
CA ASN A 597 -18.59 13.77 15.16
C ASN A 597 -18.81 12.25 15.27
N PRO A 598 -18.79 11.52 14.13
CA PRO A 598 -19.07 10.09 14.13
C PRO A 598 -18.14 9.29 15.06
N ALA A 599 -16.92 9.78 15.33
CA ALA A 599 -15.96 9.11 16.20
C ALA A 599 -16.49 8.91 17.63
N PHE A 600 -17.30 9.85 18.15
CA PHE A 600 -17.82 9.78 19.52
C PHE A 600 -18.84 8.64 19.66
N SER A 601 -19.79 8.57 18.74
CA SER A 601 -20.81 7.53 18.73
C SER A 601 -20.22 6.15 18.37
N GLN A 602 -19.23 6.09 17.48
CA GLN A 602 -18.51 4.85 17.16
C GLN A 602 -17.73 4.30 18.37
N ALA A 603 -17.03 5.15 19.12
CA ALA A 603 -16.30 4.73 20.31
C ALA A 603 -17.25 4.20 21.40
N LEU A 604 -18.39 4.88 21.62
CA LEU A 604 -19.41 4.42 22.55
C LEU A 604 -20.03 3.08 22.12
N GLN A 605 -20.33 2.92 20.84
CA GLN A 605 -20.88 1.68 20.30
C GLN A 605 -19.88 0.52 20.41
N ARG A 606 -18.59 0.76 20.15
CA ARG A 606 -17.54 -0.27 20.29
C ARG A 606 -17.57 -0.89 21.69
N LEU A 607 -17.57 -0.05 22.72
CA LEU A 607 -17.62 -0.50 24.11
C LEU A 607 -18.98 -1.07 24.55
N SER A 608 -20.04 -0.95 23.75
CA SER A 608 -21.35 -1.54 24.05
C SER A 608 -21.51 -2.97 23.52
N ARG A 609 -20.61 -3.39 22.62
CA ARG A 609 -20.59 -4.73 22.00
C ARG A 609 -19.66 -5.70 22.73
N GLU A 610 -18.82 -5.19 23.62
CA GLU A 610 -18.01 -5.91 24.61
C GLU A 610 -18.80 -6.09 25.92
#